data_AF-A0A1B6M864-F1
#
_entry.id   AF-A0A1B6M864-F1
#
_cell.length_a   1.000
_cell.length_b   1.000
_cell.length_c   1.000
_cell.angle_alpha   90.00
_cell.angle_beta   90.00
_cell.angle_gamma   90.00
#
_symmetry.space_group_name_H-M   'P 1'
#
loop_
_entity.id
_entity.type
_entity.pdbx_description
1 polymer ?
#
loop_
_entity_poly.entity_id
_entity_poly.type
_entity_poly.pdbx_seq_one_letter_code
_entity_poly.pdbx_strand_id
1 'polypeptide(L)'
;PPLKGQMTVNITIQDVNDNQPIFNQSRYFATVPENATVGTSILRVHATDADASENGEVEYSINRRQSDREGMFKIDSKTGLVAVNRPLDFETKEGHELVVVAKDHGVQPLETTAFMSIRVTDVN
;
A
#
# COMPACT_ATOMS: atom_id res chain seq x y z
N PRO A 1 -20.19 -61.86 -0.27
CA PRO A 1 -20.60 -60.60 0.42
C PRO A 1 -19.89 -59.37 -0.19
N PRO A 2 -20.56 -58.25 -0.52
CA PRO A 2 -19.87 -57.07 -1.03
C PRO A 2 -19.41 -56.18 0.13
N LEU A 3 -18.14 -55.77 0.10
CA LEU A 3 -17.58 -54.79 1.02
C LEU A 3 -17.99 -53.39 0.56
N LYS A 4 -18.70 -52.65 1.40
CA LYS A 4 -18.89 -51.21 1.21
C LYS A 4 -17.79 -50.48 1.98
N GLY A 5 -16.94 -49.74 1.27
CA GLY A 5 -15.99 -48.82 1.87
C GLY A 5 -16.60 -47.43 1.92
N GLN A 6 -16.63 -46.81 3.10
CA GLN A 6 -17.04 -45.42 3.28
C GLN A 6 -15.77 -44.59 3.48
N MET A 7 -15.55 -43.60 2.61
CA MET A 7 -14.44 -42.66 2.70
C MET A 7 -14.99 -41.28 3.10
N THR A 8 -14.51 -40.76 4.22
CA THR A 8 -14.86 -39.41 4.67
C THR A 8 -14.00 -38.40 3.92
N VAL A 9 -14.62 -37.56 3.11
CA VAL A 9 -13.97 -36.44 2.42
C VAL A 9 -14.26 -35.18 3.23
N ASN A 10 -13.24 -34.59 3.84
CA ASN A 10 -13.35 -33.26 4.43
C ASN A 10 -13.22 -32.23 3.32
N ILE A 11 -14.34 -31.68 2.87
CA ILE A 11 -14.38 -30.54 1.96
C ILE A 11 -14.42 -29.28 2.81
N THR A 12 -13.26 -28.65 3.00
CA THR A 12 -13.18 -27.29 3.52
C THR A 12 -13.39 -26.34 2.35
N ILE A 13 -14.53 -25.67 2.30
CA ILE A 13 -14.75 -24.56 1.38
C ILE A 13 -13.91 -23.40 1.94
N GLN A 14 -12.75 -23.15 1.34
CA GLN A 14 -12.02 -21.92 1.61
C GLN A 14 -12.80 -20.77 0.97
N ASP A 15 -13.01 -19.72 1.76
CA ASP A 15 -13.57 -18.47 1.29
C ASP A 15 -12.68 -17.94 0.17
N VAL A 16 -13.26 -17.64 -0.98
CA VAL A 16 -12.55 -17.03 -2.08
C VAL A 16 -12.43 -15.55 -1.70
N ASN A 17 -11.21 -15.03 -1.55
CA ASN A 17 -11.01 -13.59 -1.43
C ASN A 17 -11.57 -12.92 -2.70
N ASP A 18 -12.76 -12.33 -2.57
CA ASP A 18 -13.52 -11.74 -3.66
C ASP A 18 -13.58 -10.21 -3.56
N ASN A 19 -13.03 -9.61 -2.50
CA ASN A 19 -12.92 -8.17 -2.34
C ASN A 19 -11.45 -7.75 -2.34
N GLN A 20 -11.12 -6.78 -3.19
CA GLN A 20 -9.80 -6.17 -3.18
C GLN A 20 -9.80 -4.94 -2.26
N PRO A 21 -8.66 -4.56 -1.66
CA PRO A 21 -8.58 -3.35 -0.85
C PRO A 21 -8.96 -2.11 -1.66
N ILE A 22 -9.74 -1.20 -1.10
CA ILE A 22 -10.15 0.03 -1.80
C ILE A 22 -9.59 1.24 -1.06
N PHE A 23 -8.75 2.03 -1.76
CA PHE A 23 -8.32 3.33 -1.26
C PHE A 23 -9.51 4.30 -1.16
N ASN A 24 -9.54 5.10 -0.09
CA ASN A 24 -10.57 6.15 0.07
C ASN A 24 -10.44 7.29 -0.97
N GLN A 25 -9.28 7.39 -1.63
CA GLN A 25 -8.98 8.36 -2.68
C GLN A 25 -8.18 7.68 -3.79
N SER A 26 -8.52 7.97 -5.05
CA SER A 26 -7.74 7.52 -6.21
C SER A 26 -6.40 8.26 -6.36
N ARG A 27 -6.33 9.49 -5.83
CA ARG A 27 -5.14 10.31 -5.83
C ARG A 27 -5.01 11.14 -4.54
N TYR A 28 -3.82 11.13 -3.97
CA TYR A 28 -3.42 11.94 -2.81
C TYR A 28 -2.48 13.05 -3.24
N PHE A 29 -2.54 14.19 -2.54
CA PHE A 29 -1.67 15.33 -2.78
C PHE A 29 -1.05 15.80 -1.47
N ALA A 30 0.25 16.06 -1.49
CA ALA A 30 0.96 16.59 -0.34
C ALA A 30 2.06 17.57 -0.75
N THR A 31 2.42 18.45 0.18
CA THR A 31 3.55 19.36 0.06
C THR A 31 4.52 19.12 1.20
N VAL A 32 5.82 19.18 0.94
CA VAL A 32 6.86 19.00 1.94
C VAL A 32 7.99 20.01 1.69
N PRO A 33 8.50 20.70 2.71
CA PRO A 33 9.64 21.60 2.51
C PRO A 33 10.92 20.81 2.23
N GLU A 34 11.82 21.35 1.43
CA GLU A 34 13.08 20.67 1.10
C GLU A 34 13.96 20.39 2.32
N ASN A 35 13.91 21.28 3.32
CA ASN A 35 14.65 21.14 4.57
C ASN A 35 14.03 20.13 5.55
N ALA A 36 12.97 19.41 5.13
CA ALA A 36 12.37 18.34 5.92
C ALA A 36 13.42 17.25 6.23
N THR A 37 13.54 16.89 7.50
CA THR A 37 14.48 15.86 7.93
C THR A 37 13.99 14.48 7.51
N VAL A 38 14.93 13.55 7.31
CA VAL A 38 14.61 12.14 7.08
C VAL A 38 13.76 11.60 8.23
N GLY A 39 12.62 10.99 7.91
CA GLY A 39 11.62 10.53 8.86
C GLY A 39 10.43 11.47 9.04
N THR A 40 10.48 12.69 8.49
CA THR A 40 9.33 13.62 8.50
C THR A 40 8.13 12.96 7.85
N SER A 41 7.02 12.91 8.58
CA SER A 41 5.75 12.37 8.09
C SER A 41 5.09 13.36 7.14
N ILE A 42 4.61 12.88 5.99
CA ILE A 42 4.04 13.70 4.93
C ILE A 42 2.52 13.60 4.96
N LEU A 43 2.01 12.39 4.71
CA LEU A 43 0.59 12.10 4.63
C LEU A 43 0.37 10.60 4.87
N ARG A 44 -0.80 10.24 5.39
CA ARG A 44 -1.22 8.85 5.55
C ARG A 44 -2.25 8.49 4.50
N VAL A 45 -1.96 7.48 3.69
CA VAL A 45 -2.95 6.89 2.78
C VAL A 45 -3.84 5.92 3.55
N HIS A 46 -5.04 5.65 3.03
CA HIS A 46 -5.96 4.73 3.66
C HIS A 46 -6.71 3.90 2.63
N ALA A 47 -6.63 2.59 2.79
CA ALA A 47 -7.41 1.60 2.06
C ALA A 47 -8.15 0.68 3.05
N THR A 48 -9.31 0.21 2.63
CA THR A 48 -10.15 -0.70 3.40
C THR A 48 -10.52 -1.89 2.54
N ASP A 49 -10.40 -3.07 3.10
CA ASP A 49 -10.91 -4.30 2.53
C ASP A 49 -12.23 -4.69 3.23
N ALA A 50 -13.19 -5.24 2.48
CA ALA A 50 -14.52 -5.58 2.99
C ALA A 50 -14.62 -7.02 3.53
N ASP A 51 -13.55 -7.80 3.39
CA ASP A 51 -13.49 -9.18 3.86
C ASP A 51 -13.51 -9.30 5.39
N ALA A 52 -14.06 -10.40 5.87
CA ALA A 52 -14.07 -10.72 7.29
C ALA A 52 -12.69 -11.26 7.75
N SER A 53 -12.32 -10.96 9.01
CA SER A 53 -11.10 -11.50 9.67
C SER A 53 -9.78 -10.90 9.16
N GLU A 54 -8.67 -11.65 9.31
CA GLU A 54 -7.29 -11.29 8.93
C GLU A 54 -7.12 -10.91 7.45
N ASN A 55 -8.04 -11.33 6.57
CA ASN A 55 -8.10 -10.91 5.16
C ASN A 55 -8.41 -9.40 5.02
N GLY A 56 -9.04 -8.79 6.02
CA GLY A 56 -9.28 -7.35 6.09
C GLY A 56 -8.02 -6.52 6.41
N GLU A 57 -6.90 -7.16 6.77
CA GLU A 57 -5.64 -6.45 6.99
C GLU A 57 -5.00 -6.05 5.66
N VAL A 58 -4.76 -4.75 5.53
CA VAL A 58 -4.17 -4.15 4.32
C VAL A 58 -2.71 -3.82 4.58
N GLU A 59 -1.83 -4.37 3.74
CA GLU A 59 -0.42 -4.01 3.68
C GLU A 59 -0.16 -2.95 2.61
N TYR A 60 0.53 -1.88 2.99
CA TYR A 60 0.87 -0.78 2.11
C TYR A 60 2.33 -0.85 1.62
N SER A 61 2.55 -0.55 0.36
CA SER A 61 3.90 -0.45 -0.21
C SER A 61 3.98 0.61 -1.32
N ILE A 62 5.20 1.04 -1.67
CA ILE A 62 5.44 1.90 -2.83
C ILE A 62 5.94 1.01 -3.98
N ASN A 63 5.30 1.08 -5.14
CA ASN A 63 5.75 0.37 -6.33
C ASN A 63 7.02 1.03 -6.88
N ARG A 64 8.17 0.56 -6.40
CA ARG A 64 9.50 1.08 -6.75
C ARG A 64 9.94 0.80 -8.19
N ARG A 65 9.29 -0.14 -8.86
CA ARG A 65 9.57 -0.44 -10.27
C ARG A 65 8.98 0.64 -11.19
N GLN A 66 7.81 1.14 -10.80
CA GLN A 66 7.06 2.15 -11.54
C GLN A 66 7.38 3.59 -11.09
N SER A 67 7.62 3.81 -9.80
CA SER A 67 7.84 5.13 -9.19
C SER A 67 8.98 5.09 -8.17
N ASP A 68 9.47 6.24 -7.71
CA ASP A 68 10.46 6.36 -6.61
C ASP A 68 11.61 5.33 -6.60
N ARG A 69 12.28 5.18 -7.74
CA ARG A 69 13.39 4.22 -7.91
C ARG A 69 14.57 4.48 -6.97
N GLU A 70 14.73 5.74 -6.56
CA GLU A 70 15.81 6.20 -5.67
C GLU A 70 15.46 6.00 -4.19
N GLY A 71 14.20 5.67 -3.87
CA GLY A 71 13.73 5.48 -2.50
C GLY A 71 13.78 6.77 -1.68
N MET A 72 13.32 7.87 -2.28
CA MET A 72 13.22 9.18 -1.63
C MET A 72 12.17 9.17 -0.52
N PHE A 73 11.17 8.30 -0.63
CA PHE A 73 10.10 8.15 0.35
C PHE A 73 10.00 6.72 0.86
N LYS A 74 9.42 6.59 2.05
CA LYS A 74 9.06 5.32 2.67
C LYS A 74 7.60 5.37 3.09
N ILE A 75 6.97 4.19 3.14
CA ILE A 75 5.63 4.01 3.67
C ILE A 75 5.69 2.98 4.79
N ASP A 76 4.99 3.24 5.87
CA ASP A 76 4.75 2.24 6.91
C ASP A 76 3.69 1.25 6.43
N SER A 77 4.04 -0.04 6.44
CA SER A 77 3.23 -1.06 5.78
C SER A 77 1.91 -1.37 6.48
N LYS A 78 1.74 -0.98 7.75
CA LYS A 78 0.51 -1.22 8.53
C LYS A 78 -0.38 0.00 8.62
N THR A 79 0.23 1.17 8.71
CA THR A 79 -0.50 2.43 8.94
C THR A 79 -0.72 3.22 7.66
N GLY A 80 0.01 2.93 6.58
CA GLY A 80 -0.02 3.71 5.34
C GLY A 80 0.63 5.10 5.47
N LEU A 81 1.40 5.34 6.54
CA LEU A 81 2.07 6.63 6.76
C LEU A 81 3.26 6.79 5.83
N VAL A 82 3.19 7.75 4.92
CA VAL A 82 4.28 8.12 4.01
C VAL A 82 5.18 9.15 4.67
N ALA A 83 6.48 8.93 4.61
CA ALA A 83 7.50 9.79 5.21
C ALA A 83 8.72 9.98 4.31
N VAL A 84 9.46 11.06 4.53
CA VAL A 84 10.74 11.33 3.88
C VAL A 84 11.74 10.24 4.26
N ASN A 85 12.44 9.68 3.28
CA ASN A 85 13.47 8.66 3.49
C ASN A 85 14.88 9.14 3.11
N ARG A 86 14.98 10.17 2.26
CA ARG A 86 16.24 10.82 1.87
C ARG A 86 16.07 12.34 1.85
N PRO A 87 17.16 13.11 2.00
CA PRO A 87 17.11 14.57 1.87
C PRO A 87 16.45 14.99 0.57
N LEU A 88 15.60 16.00 0.64
CA LEU A 88 14.95 16.60 -0.52
C LEU A 88 15.74 17.84 -0.94
N ASP A 89 15.64 18.18 -2.22
CA ASP A 89 16.35 19.31 -2.82
C ASP A 89 15.45 19.90 -3.89
N PHE A 90 14.99 21.12 -3.68
CA PHE A 90 14.00 21.75 -4.56
C PHE A 90 14.58 21.97 -5.96
N GLU A 91 15.85 22.41 -6.05
CA GLU A 91 16.56 22.67 -7.31
C GLU A 91 16.77 21.41 -8.14
N THR A 92 17.02 20.26 -7.50
CA THR A 92 17.11 18.99 -8.21
C THR A 92 15.75 18.51 -8.67
N LYS A 93 14.73 18.54 -7.80
CA LYS A 93 13.41 17.98 -8.12
C LYS A 93 12.28 18.52 -7.24
N GLU A 94 11.44 19.34 -7.84
CA GLU A 94 10.26 19.92 -7.17
C GLU A 94 9.06 18.97 -7.01
N GLY A 95 9.01 17.86 -7.75
CA GLY A 95 7.81 17.02 -7.86
C GLY A 95 8.10 15.53 -7.90
N HIS A 96 7.39 14.76 -7.07
CA HIS A 96 7.48 13.31 -7.00
C HIS A 96 6.11 12.67 -7.13
N GLU A 97 5.99 11.73 -8.07
CA GLU A 97 4.82 10.86 -8.20
C GLU A 97 5.16 9.50 -7.61
N LEU A 98 4.33 9.05 -6.67
CA LEU A 98 4.38 7.71 -6.09
C LEU A 98 3.18 6.90 -6.56
N VAL A 99 3.43 5.63 -6.87
CA VAL A 99 2.38 4.63 -7.04
C VAL A 99 2.35 3.81 -5.76
N VAL A 100 1.31 4.01 -4.96
CA VAL A 100 1.11 3.31 -3.69
C VAL A 100 0.22 2.11 -3.94
N VAL A 101 0.62 0.97 -3.39
CA VAL A 101 -0.08 -0.32 -3.50
C VAL A 101 -0.68 -0.65 -2.15
N ALA A 102 -1.94 -1.05 -2.14
CA ALA A 102 -2.61 -1.68 -1.01
C ALA A 102 -2.87 -3.14 -1.38
N LYS A 103 -2.48 -4.07 -0.51
CA LYS A 103 -2.59 -5.50 -0.75
C LYS A 103 -3.21 -6.17 0.47
N ASP A 104 -4.17 -7.06 0.26
CA ASP A 104 -4.76 -7.85 1.34
C ASP A 104 -3.90 -9.07 1.70
N HIS A 105 -4.30 -9.77 2.76
CA HIS A 105 -3.67 -11.00 3.23
C HIS A 105 -4.42 -12.28 2.81
N GLY A 106 -5.26 -12.22 1.79
CA GLY A 106 -5.99 -13.38 1.29
C GLY A 106 -5.07 -14.49 0.75
N VAL A 107 -5.56 -15.74 0.75
CA VAL A 107 -4.83 -16.91 0.21
C VAL A 107 -4.39 -16.68 -1.24
N GLN A 108 -5.25 -16.02 -2.02
CA GLN A 108 -4.87 -15.36 -3.27
C GLN A 108 -4.98 -13.86 -3.02
N PRO A 109 -3.86 -13.17 -2.81
CA PRO A 109 -3.93 -11.78 -2.41
C PRO A 109 -4.27 -10.89 -3.59
N LEU A 110 -5.22 -9.98 -3.39
CA LEU A 110 -5.55 -8.95 -4.37
C LEU A 110 -4.85 -7.64 -4.00
N GLU A 111 -4.59 -6.82 -5.01
CA GLU A 111 -3.93 -5.54 -4.83
C GLU A 111 -4.62 -4.44 -5.61
N THR A 112 -4.60 -3.23 -5.06
CA THR A 112 -5.03 -2.01 -5.74
C THR A 112 -3.97 -0.95 -5.65
N THR A 113 -4.07 0.04 -6.53
CA THR A 113 -3.11 1.14 -6.58
C THR A 113 -3.80 2.48 -6.50
N ALA A 114 -3.13 3.42 -5.85
CA ALA A 114 -3.48 4.83 -5.84
C ALA A 114 -2.24 5.66 -6.19
N PHE A 115 -2.47 6.85 -6.73
CA PHE A 115 -1.41 7.79 -7.05
C PHE A 115 -1.21 8.77 -5.90
N MET A 116 0.04 9.15 -5.62
CA MET A 116 0.34 10.21 -4.67
C MET A 116 1.30 11.21 -5.29
N SER A 117 0.90 12.47 -5.34
CA SER A 117 1.67 13.58 -5.85
C SER A 117 2.26 14.38 -4.69
N ILE A 118 3.58 14.41 -4.58
CA ILE A 118 4.31 15.15 -3.54
C ILE A 118 5.03 16.31 -4.21
N ARG A 119 4.78 17.53 -3.74
CA ARG A 119 5.49 18.72 -4.19
C ARG A 119 6.46 19.19 -3.12
N VAL A 120 7.72 19.33 -3.49
CA VAL A 120 8.75 19.93 -2.66
C VAL A 120 8.60 21.45 -2.73
N THR A 121 8.68 22.14 -1.59
CA THR A 121 8.67 23.60 -1.53
C THR A 121 10.03 24.13 -1.13
N ASP A 122 10.50 25.12 -1.88
CA ASP A 122 11.70 25.91 -1.63
C ASP A 122 11.62 26.63 -0.27
N VAL A 123 12.72 26.62 0.49
CA VAL A 123 12.87 27.33 1.76
C VAL A 123 14.05 28.31 1.65
N ASN A 124 13.72 29.60 1.56
CA ASN A 124 14.69 30.71 1.56
C ASN A 124 15.32 30.99 2.93
#